data_AF-A0A7M3Y2C6-F1
#
_entry.id   AF-A0A7M3Y2C6-F1
#
_cell.length_a   1.000
_cell.length_b   1.000
_cell.length_c   1.000
_cell.angle_alpha   90.00
_cell.angle_beta   90.00
_cell.angle_gamma   90.00
#
_symmetry.space_group_name_H-M   'P 1'
#
loop_
_entity.id
_entity.type
_entity.pdbx_description
1 polymer ?
#
loop_
_entity_poly.entity_id
_entity_poly.type
_entity_poly.pdbx_seq_one_letter_code
_entity_poly.pdbx_strand_id
1 'polypeptide(L)'
;HLWGKRDFDGAGEARNNLLVALVSLGEGWHAGHHAFPRSARHGLLKGQVDLSYLLLRILASVGLASDIYLPGDEAVSQRRHR
;
A
#
# COMPACT_ATOMS: atom_id res chain seq x y z
N HIS A 1 11.96 -0.30 6.54
CA HIS A 1 13.26 0.15 5.99
C HIS A 1 14.37 -0.87 6.22
N LEU A 2 14.56 -1.39 7.44
CA LEU A 2 15.64 -2.35 7.71
C LEU A 2 15.30 -3.79 7.30
N TRP A 3 14.10 -4.27 7.68
CA TRP A 3 13.67 -5.65 7.44
C TRP A 3 12.42 -5.74 6.59
N GLY A 4 12.35 -6.76 5.73
CA GLY A 4 11.24 -7.02 4.82
C GLY A 4 11.63 -7.12 3.35
N LYS A 5 10.61 -7.20 2.48
CA LYS A 5 10.74 -7.36 1.03
C LYS A 5 10.78 -6.02 0.30
N ARG A 6 11.58 -5.92 -0.76
CA ARG A 6 11.61 -4.77 -1.67
C ARG A 6 10.84 -5.15 -2.93
N ASP A 7 9.51 -5.10 -2.85
CA ASP A 7 8.67 -5.58 -3.95
C ASP A 7 8.48 -4.53 -5.06
N PHE A 8 8.99 -3.30 -4.89
CA PHE A 8 8.76 -2.18 -5.81
C PHE A 8 10.01 -1.33 -6.10
N ASP A 9 10.17 -0.96 -7.38
CA ASP A 9 11.07 0.07 -7.86
C ASP A 9 10.60 1.47 -7.42
N GLY A 10 11.53 2.39 -7.21
CA GLY A 10 11.24 3.74 -6.73
C GLY A 10 10.91 3.83 -5.24
N ALA A 11 10.95 2.72 -4.50
CA ALA A 11 10.70 2.68 -3.06
C ALA A 11 11.94 3.03 -2.19
N GLY A 12 13.11 3.26 -2.80
CA GLY A 12 14.37 3.43 -2.07
C GLY A 12 14.62 2.27 -1.10
N GLU A 13 15.03 2.57 0.13
CA GLU A 13 15.25 1.57 1.18
C GLU A 13 13.98 1.09 1.90
N ALA A 14 12.78 1.48 1.44
CA ALA A 14 11.53 0.99 2.03
C ALA A 14 11.33 -0.50 1.76
N ARG A 15 10.70 -1.18 2.73
CA ARG A 15 10.51 -2.64 2.72
C ARG A 15 9.14 -3.01 3.26
N ASN A 16 8.47 -3.94 2.59
CA ASN A 16 7.22 -4.55 3.04
C ASN A 16 7.48 -5.54 4.18
N ASN A 17 6.78 -5.38 5.29
CA ASN A 17 6.87 -6.26 6.45
C ASN A 17 5.46 -6.59 6.96
N LEU A 18 5.08 -7.87 6.86
CA LEU A 18 3.74 -8.35 7.23
C LEU A 18 3.42 -8.10 8.71
N LEU A 19 4.36 -8.36 9.62
CA LEU A 19 4.11 -8.17 11.06
C LEU A 19 3.86 -6.70 11.37
N VAL A 20 4.68 -5.82 10.80
CA VAL A 20 4.46 -4.37 10.91
C VAL A 20 3.09 -4.01 10.33
N ALA A 21 2.75 -4.51 9.14
CA ALA A 21 1.49 -4.18 8.48
C ALA A 21 0.27 -4.59 9.31
N LEU A 22 0.32 -5.72 10.02
CA LEU A 22 -0.78 -6.16 10.89
C LEU A 22 -0.95 -5.25 12.11
N VAL A 23 0.13 -4.85 12.78
CA VAL A 23 0.04 -3.99 13.98
C VAL A 23 -0.18 -2.53 13.65
N SER A 24 0.27 -2.07 12.47
CA SER A 24 0.16 -0.70 11.99
C SER A 24 -0.99 -0.52 11.01
N LEU A 25 -1.94 -1.46 10.97
CA LEU A 25 -3.17 -1.39 10.17
C LEU A 25 -2.95 -1.24 8.65
N GLY A 26 -1.77 -1.57 8.12
CA GLY A 26 -1.45 -1.54 6.69
C GLY A 26 -0.17 -0.77 6.36
N GLU A 27 0.31 0.13 7.22
CA GLU A 27 1.51 0.95 6.96
C GLU A 27 2.79 0.11 6.73
N GLY A 28 2.82 -1.14 7.19
CA GLY A 28 3.94 -2.05 6.95
C GLY A 28 4.10 -2.49 5.49
N TRP A 29 3.15 -2.21 4.59
CA TRP A 29 3.33 -2.31 3.13
C TRP A 29 4.13 -1.11 2.58
N HIS A 30 5.25 -0.86 3.25
CA HIS A 30 6.01 0.38 3.16
C HIS A 30 6.68 0.58 1.81
N ALA A 31 7.10 -0.50 1.16
CA ALA A 31 7.71 -0.39 -0.17
C ALA A 31 6.66 0.05 -1.21
N GLY A 32 5.43 -0.47 -1.11
CA GLY A 32 4.33 -0.06 -1.99
C GLY A 32 3.95 1.40 -1.77
N HIS A 33 3.85 1.82 -0.50
CA HIS A 33 3.59 3.21 -0.14
C HIS A 33 4.64 4.18 -0.68
N HIS A 34 5.93 3.86 -0.52
CA HIS A 34 7.00 4.71 -1.06
C HIS A 34 7.01 4.74 -2.60
N ALA A 35 6.70 3.63 -3.27
CA ALA A 35 6.62 3.59 -4.73
C ALA A 35 5.40 4.34 -5.31
N PHE A 36 4.30 4.43 -4.55
CA PHE A 36 3.04 5.08 -4.94
C PHE A 36 2.49 5.95 -3.80
N PRO A 37 3.13 7.07 -3.45
CA PRO A 37 2.80 7.85 -2.24
C PRO A 37 1.43 8.51 -2.27
N ARG A 38 0.81 8.66 -3.45
CA ARG A 38 -0.56 9.17 -3.61
C ARG A 38 -1.62 8.09 -3.39
N SER A 39 -1.25 6.81 -3.44
CA SER A 39 -2.21 5.71 -3.32
C SER A 39 -2.87 5.76 -1.95
N ALA A 40 -4.20 5.71 -1.92
CA ALA A 40 -4.96 5.55 -0.69
C ALA A 40 -4.77 4.15 -0.05
N ARG A 41 -4.23 3.19 -0.81
CA ARG A 41 -3.93 1.82 -0.36
C ARG A 41 -2.43 1.60 -0.30
N HIS A 42 -1.94 1.16 0.85
CA HIS A 42 -0.56 0.71 1.09
C HIS A 42 -0.35 -0.70 0.53
N GLY A 43 -1.32 -1.60 0.77
CA GLY A 43 -1.29 -3.00 0.31
C GLY A 43 -1.64 -3.14 -1.17
N LEU A 44 -0.68 -2.91 -2.07
CA LEU A 44 -0.90 -2.92 -3.52
C LEU A 44 -0.90 -4.31 -4.16
N LEU A 45 -0.31 -5.32 -3.51
CA LEU A 45 -0.21 -6.68 -4.04
C LEU A 45 -1.29 -7.60 -3.46
N LYS A 46 -1.61 -8.67 -4.21
CA LYS A 46 -2.59 -9.68 -3.76
C LYS A 46 -2.17 -10.29 -2.42
N GLY A 47 -3.10 -10.34 -1.46
CA GLY A 47 -2.87 -10.88 -0.12
C GLY A 47 -2.30 -9.88 0.90
N GLN A 48 -2.02 -8.64 0.50
CA GLN A 48 -1.64 -7.57 1.43
C GLN A 48 -2.87 -6.98 2.11
N VAL A 49 -3.10 -7.38 3.37
CA VAL A 49 -4.22 -6.87 4.17
C VAL A 49 -3.92 -5.44 4.61
N ASP A 50 -4.83 -4.51 4.30
CA ASP A 50 -4.70 -3.09 4.58
C ASP A 50 -5.99 -2.59 5.25
N LEU A 51 -5.94 -2.46 6.58
CA LEU A 51 -7.10 -2.09 7.40
C LEU A 51 -7.38 -0.59 7.29
N SER A 52 -6.37 0.25 7.09
CA SER A 52 -6.52 1.67 6.80
C SER A 52 -7.31 1.89 5.51
N TYR A 53 -6.99 1.15 4.43
CA TYR A 53 -7.76 1.22 3.19
C TYR A 53 -9.19 0.69 3.35
N LEU A 54 -9.39 -0.36 4.15
CA LEU A 54 -10.74 -0.84 4.47
C LEU A 54 -11.57 0.23 5.18
N LEU A 55 -10.99 0.93 6.17
CA LEU A 55 -11.64 2.03 6.86
C LEU A 55 -11.97 3.17 5.89
N LEU A 56 -11.05 3.55 5.00
CA LEU A 56 -11.31 4.56 3.97
C LEU A 56 -12.48 4.18 3.06
N ARG A 57 -12.60 2.90 2.68
CA ARG A 57 -13.76 2.41 1.91
C ARG A 57 -15.07 2.51 2.68
N ILE A 58 -15.06 2.25 3.99
CA ILE A 58 -16.24 2.41 4.84
C ILE A 58 -16.64 3.88 4.90
N LEU A 59 -15.68 4.78 5.17
CA LEU A 59 -15.93 6.23 5.19
C LEU A 59 -16.46 6.74 3.85
N ALA A 60 -15.93 6.26 2.73
CA ALA A 60 -16.45 6.60 1.42
C ALA A 60 -17.87 6.08 1.18
N SER A 61 -18.21 4.88 1.67
CA SER A 61 -19.55 4.34 1.52
C SER A 61 -20.63 5.15 2.26
N VAL A 62 -20.26 5.87 3.32
CA VAL A 62 -21.16 6.76 4.07
C VAL A 62 -20.99 8.24 3.68
N GLY A 63 -20.23 8.54 2.62
CA GLY A 63 -20.05 9.90 2.10
C GLY A 63 -19.08 10.78 2.91
N LEU A 64 -18.30 10.20 3.83
CA LEU A 64 -17.32 10.93 4.65
C LEU A 64 -15.93 11.01 3.99
N ALA A 65 -15.70 10.26 2.92
CA ALA A 65 -14.48 10.34 2.12
C ALA A 65 -14.82 10.31 0.62
N SER A 66 -14.12 11.11 -0.18
CA SER A 66 -14.23 11.15 -1.64
C SER A 66 -12.84 11.11 -2.27
N ASP A 67 -12.79 11.06 -3.61
CA ASP A 67 -11.55 11.22 -4.38
C ASP A 67 -10.43 10.23 -4.03
N ILE A 68 -10.81 8.99 -3.69
CA ILE A 68 -9.89 7.90 -3.36
C ILE A 68 -9.08 7.52 -4.60
N TYR A 69 -7.81 7.91 -4.62
CA TYR A 69 -6.89 7.58 -5.69
C TYR A 69 -6.22 6.21 -5.48
N LEU A 70 -6.17 5.43 -6.56
CA LEU A 70 -5.37 4.22 -6.65
C LEU A 70 -4.50 4.25 -7.92
N PRO A 71 -3.27 3.73 -7.87
CA PRO A 71 -2.48 3.54 -9.08
C PRO A 71 -3.14 2.47 -9.96
N GLY A 72 -3.03 2.62 -11.29
CA GLY A 72 -3.51 1.59 -12.22
C GLY A 72 -2.67 0.31 -12.15
N ASP A 73 -3.31 -0.84 -12.43
CA ASP A 73 -2.66 -2.16 -12.34
C ASP A 73 -1.40 -2.27 -13.21
N GLU A 74 -1.40 -1.65 -14.39
CA GLU A 74 -0.23 -1.60 -15.26
C GLU A 74 0.94 -0.86 -14.59
N ALA A 75 0.68 0.30 -13.96
CA ALA A 75 1.71 1.06 -13.26
C ALA A 75 2.27 0.27 -12.07
N VAL A 76 1.41 -0.41 -11.32
CA VAL A 76 1.80 -1.30 -10.22
C VAL A 76 2.67 -2.45 -10.75
N SER A 77 2.29 -3.08 -11.87
CA SER A 77 3.05 -4.18 -12.46
C SER A 77 4.39 -3.76 -13.03
N GLN A 78 4.48 -2.57 -13.65
CA GLN A 78 5.71 -2.07 -14.25
C GLN A 78 6.79 -1.79 -13.21
N ARG A 79 6.39 -1.34 -12.01
CA ARG A 79 7.33 -1.05 -10.90
C ARG A 79 7.51 -2.23 -9.95
N ARG A 80 6.84 -3.36 -10.17
CA ARG A 80 6.95 -4.51 -9.26
C ARG A 80 8.23 -5.29 -9.59
N HIS A 81 9.01 -5.63 -8.56
CA HIS A 81 10.12 -6.57 -8.70
C HIS A 81 9.59 -7.95 -9.11
N ARG A 82 10.22 -8.55 -10.13
CA ARG A 82 9.94 -9.93 -10.56
C ARG A 82 10.50 -10.92 -9.55
#